data_AF-A6JCS1-F1
#
_entry.id   AF-A6JCS1-F1
#
_cell.length_a   1.000
_cell.length_b   1.000
_cell.length_c   1.000
_cell.angle_alpha   90.00
_cell.angle_beta   90.00
_cell.angle_gamma   90.00
#
_symmetry.space_group_name_H-M   'P 1'
#
loop_
_entity.id
_entity.type
_entity.pdbx_description
1 polymer ?
#
loop_
_entity_poly.entity_id
_entity_poly.type
_entity_poly.pdbx_seq_one_letter_code
_entity_poly.pdbx_strand_id
1 'polypeptide(L)' 'MLWEPNITLMEETEVGGGLEALNSVPVPWAESHTENKVWIGNELEKKLNGKPTVVFAQMRILSKPS' A
#
# COMPACT_ATOMS: atom_id res chain seq x y z
N MET A 1 -5.57 13.32 -15.04
CA MET A 1 -4.31 12.62 -15.33
C MET A 1 -4.29 11.40 -14.44
N LEU A 2 -4.28 10.19 -15.00
CA LEU A 2 -4.30 8.95 -14.22
C LEU A 2 -2.84 8.64 -13.86
N TRP A 3 -2.42 8.95 -12.64
CA TRP A 3 -1.11 8.50 -12.17
C TRP A 3 -1.21 7.04 -11.76
N GLU A 4 -0.42 6.19 -12.39
CA GLU A 4 -0.32 4.79 -12.02
C GLU A 4 0.38 4.67 -10.67
N PRO A 5 -0.23 4.04 -9.64
CA PRO A 5 0.44 3.85 -8.37
C PRO A 5 1.64 2.90 -8.56
N ASN A 6 2.82 3.35 -8.17
CA ASN A 6 4.04 2.53 -8.16
C ASN A 6 3.99 1.54 -6.99
N ILE A 7 3.19 0.48 -7.13
CA ILE A 7 3.11 -0.60 -6.15
C ILE A 7 4.42 -1.38 -6.22
N THR A 8 5.16 -1.41 -5.11
CA THR A 8 6.47 -2.07 -5.03
C THR A 8 6.34 -3.53 -4.58
N LEU A 9 5.34 -3.83 -3.77
CA LEU A 9 5.10 -5.18 -3.26
C LEU A 9 3.61 -5.36 -2.96
N MET A 10 3.07 -6.53 -3.28
CA MET A 10 1.70 -6.93 -2.97
C MET A 10 1.75 -8.27 -2.23
N GLU A 11 1.28 -8.29 -0.99
CA GLU A 11 1.20 -9.48 -0.14
C GLU A 11 -0.22 -9.63 0.40
N GLU A 12 -0.74 -10.85 0.44
CA GLU A 12 -2.02 -11.12 1.13
C GLU A 12 -1.69 -11.59 2.55
N THR A 13 -2.28 -10.96 3.57
CA THR A 13 -2.08 -11.31 4.98
C THR A 13 -3.43 -11.54 5.65
N GLU A 14 -3.48 -12.50 6.56
CA GLU A 14 -4.68 -12.76 7.36
C GLU A 14 -4.80 -11.74 8.50
N VAL A 15 -5.88 -10.96 8.50
CA VAL A 15 -6.22 -10.02 9.57
C VAL A 15 -7.59 -10.39 10.10
N GLY A 16 -7.67 -10.72 11.39
CA GLY A 16 -8.95 -10.95 12.08
C GLY A 16 -9.85 -12.03 11.45
N GLY A 17 -9.28 -13.07 10.83
CA GLY A 17 -10.02 -14.17 10.21
C GLY A 17 -10.42 -13.96 8.74
N GLY A 18 -9.90 -12.92 8.07
CA GLY A 18 -10.04 -12.70 6.62
C GLY A 18 -8.70 -12.37 5.95
N LEU A 19 -8.61 -12.55 4.64
CA LEU A 19 -7.44 -12.18 3.85
C LEU A 19 -7.55 -10.72 3.40
N GLU A 20 -6.58 -9.90 3.78
CA GLU A 20 -6.40 -8.53 3.29
C GLU A 20 -5.17 -8.44 2.40
N ALA A 21 -5.28 -7.69 1.30
CA ALA A 21 -4.14 -7.42 0.43
C ALA A 21 -3.36 -6.20 0.96
N LEU A 22 -2.17 -6.42 1.47
CA LEU A 22 -1.19 -5.38 1.76
C LEU A 22 -0.46 -4.97 0.49
N ASN A 23 -0.49 -3.67 0.19
CA ASN A 23 0.24 -3.08 -0.91
C ASN A 23 1.28 -2.09 -0.38
N SER A 24 2.55 -2.36 -0.64
CA SER A 24 3.64 -1.47 -0.27
C SER A 24 4.01 -0.52 -1.41
N VAL A 25 4.23 0.74 -1.08
CA VAL A 25 4.63 1.80 -2.00
C VAL A 25 5.86 2.53 -1.47
N PRO A 26 6.70 3.15 -2.32
CA PRO A 26 7.88 3.88 -1.86
C PRO A 26 7.49 5.04 -0.93
N VAL A 27 8.26 5.29 0.15
CA VAL A 27 8.01 6.42 1.07
C VAL A 27 7.90 7.78 0.35
N PRO A 28 8.78 8.15 -0.60
CA PRO A 28 8.64 9.44 -1.32
C PRO A 28 7.32 9.54 -2.11
N TRP A 29 6.79 8.41 -2.56
CA TRP A 29 5.51 8.33 -3.23
C TRP A 29 4.34 8.45 -2.23
N ALA A 30 4.43 7.76 -1.10
CA ALA A 30 3.43 7.83 -0.03
C ALA A 30 3.31 9.22 0.60
N GLU A 31 4.43 9.95 0.71
CA GLU A 31 4.48 11.33 1.21
C GLU A 31 3.84 12.31 0.21
N SER A 32 4.21 12.22 -1.06
CA SER A 32 3.65 13.06 -2.14
C SER A 32 2.16 12.81 -2.41
N HIS A 33 1.64 11.65 -2.01
CA HIS A 33 0.25 11.27 -2.22
C HIS A 33 -0.57 11.21 -0.92
N THR A 34 -0.12 11.90 0.14
CA THR A 34 -0.81 11.91 1.43
C THR A 34 -2.27 12.35 1.33
N GLU A 35 -2.57 13.36 0.51
CA GLU A 35 -3.93 13.87 0.27
C GLU A 35 -4.81 12.88 -0.52
N ASN A 36 -4.19 11.98 -1.29
CA ASN A 36 -4.87 11.06 -2.19
C ASN A 36 -4.90 9.60 -1.71
N LYS A 37 -4.50 9.32 -0.47
CA LYS A 37 -4.45 7.93 0.08
C LYS A 37 -5.80 7.22 0.01
N VAL A 38 -6.90 7.93 0.26
CA VAL A 38 -8.27 7.36 0.18
C VAL A 38 -8.64 7.01 -1.26
N TRP A 39 -8.31 7.88 -2.22
CA TRP A 39 -8.58 7.64 -3.63
C TRP A 39 -7.74 6.46 -4.16
N ILE A 40 -6.47 6.40 -3.79
CA ILE A 40 -5.56 5.28 -4.14
C ILE A 40 -6.08 3.96 -3.58
N GLY A 41 -6.50 3.93 -2.31
CA GLY A 41 -7.07 2.74 -1.68
C GLY A 41 -8.26 2.21 -2.48
N ASN A 42 -9.23 3.09 -2.77
CA ASN A 42 -10.42 2.73 -3.55
C ASN A 42 -10.08 2.24 -4.97
N GLU A 43 -9.11 2.86 -5.63
CA GLU A 43 -8.68 2.43 -6.97
C GLU A 43 -8.00 1.05 -6.95
N LEU A 44 -7.23 0.75 -5.89
CA LEU A 44 -6.62 -0.57 -5.70
C LEU A 44 -7.66 -1.63 -5.31
N GLU A 45 -8.62 -1.31 -4.46
CA GLU A 45 -9.73 -2.22 -4.12
C GLU A 45 -10.53 -2.60 -5.38
N LYS A 46 -10.82 -1.64 -6.27
CA LYS A 46 -11.46 -1.92 -7.56
C LYS A 46 -10.62 -2.87 -8.42
N LYS A 47 -9.30 -2.67 -8.47
CA LYS A 47 -8.37 -3.54 -9.22
C LYS A 47 -8.25 -4.93 -8.59
N LEU A 48 -8.44 -5.03 -7.28
CA LEU A 48 -8.34 -6.26 -6.49
C LEU A 48 -9.70 -6.92 -6.25
N ASN A 49 -10.67 -6.68 -7.14
CA ASN A 49 -11.99 -7.30 -7.14
C ASN A 49 -12.79 -7.06 -5.84
N GLY A 50 -12.63 -5.88 -5.24
CA GLY A 50 -13.29 -5.49 -3.99
C GLY A 50 -12.69 -6.12 -2.73
N LYS A 51 -11.50 -6.74 -2.82
CA LYS A 51 -10.78 -7.22 -1.63
C LYS A 51 -10.28 -6.02 -0.81
N PRO A 52 -10.46 -6.04 0.53
CA PRO A 52 -9.96 -4.99 1.40
C PRO A 52 -8.45 -4.84 1.20
N THR A 53 -8.03 -3.61 0.94
CA THR A 53 -6.66 -3.31 0.56
C THR A 53 -6.10 -2.19 1.41
N VAL A 54 -4.95 -2.43 2.02
CA VAL A 54 -4.27 -1.44 2.84
C VAL A 54 -2.94 -1.05 2.20
N VAL A 55 -2.70 0.25 2.09
CA VAL A 55 -1.51 0.82 1.46
C VAL A 55 -0.53 1.30 2.53
N PHE A 56 0.69 0.79 2.49
CA PHE A 56 1.75 1.16 3.43
C PHE A 56 3.00 1.67 2.71
N ALA A 57 3.73 2.56 3.37
CA ALA A 57 5.01 3.02 2.86
C ALA A 57 6.11 2.00 3.19
N GLN A 58 6.87 1.57 2.19
CA GLN A 58 8.01 0.68 2.39
C GLN A 58 9.18 1.48 2.96
N MET A 59 9.46 1.27 4.25
CA MET A 59 10.45 2.03 5.00
C MET A 59 11.58 1.11 5.44
N ARG A 60 12.83 1.51 5.19
CA ARG A 60 14.00 0.71 5.57
C ARG A 60 14.29 0.90 7.06
N ILE A 61 14.17 -0.16 7.84
CA ILE A 61 14.62 -0.16 9.24
C ILE A 61 16.12 -0.50 9.23
N LEU A 62 16.94 0.39 9.79
CA LEU A 62 18.37 0.15 9.95
C LEU A 62 18.61 -0.59 11.27
N SER A 63 19.37 -1.68 11.23
CA SER A 63 19.84 -2.37 12.44
C SER A 63 20.75 -1.45 13.25
N LYS A 64 20.68 -1.54 14.58
CA LYS A 64 21.57 -0.78 15.47
C LYS A 64 23.04 -1.13 15.13
N PRO A 65 23.93 -0.13 14.94
CA PRO A 65 25.35 -0.39 14.76
C PRO A 65 25.92 -1.05 16.03
N SER A 66 26.75 -2.09 15.85
CA SER A 66 27.44 -2.81 16.93
C SER A 66 28.56 -1.99 17.56
#